data_AF-A0AAE5P294-F1
#
_entry.id   AF-A0AAE5P294-F1
#
_cell.length_a   1.000
_cell.length_b   1.000
_cell.length_c   1.000
_cell.angle_alpha   90.00
_cell.angle_beta   90.00
_cell.angle_gamma   90.00
#
_symmetry.space_group_name_H-M   'P 1'
#
loop_
_entity.id
_entity.type
_entity.pdbx_description
1 polymer ?
#
loop_
_entity_poly.entity_id
_entity_poly.type
_entity_poly.pdbx_seq_one_letter_code
_entity_poly.pdbx_strand_id
1 'polypeptide(L)'
;MTKNTLNHGIIILLEFYPTWLALPREKRRELAEDLYSIIEKYSENVKVKFFDADAFGDGTYTDFIFCGTSDLKMYHFMWEEIRDTYAYSNGYFKMKKVMMGVQNAYQKFEEEVLEMGSEHK
;
A
#
# COMPACT_ATOMS: atom_id res chain seq x y z
N MET A 1 6.07 26.59 9.34
CA MET A 1 4.79 26.04 9.81
C MET A 1 4.63 24.66 9.18
N THR A 2 4.92 23.60 9.92
CA THR A 2 4.64 22.23 9.47
C THR A 2 3.12 22.10 9.36
N LYS A 3 2.59 21.98 8.13
CA LYS A 3 1.17 21.62 7.96
C LYS A 3 0.95 20.32 8.74
N ASN A 4 0.03 20.34 9.70
CA ASN A 4 -0.31 19.18 10.51
C ASN A 4 -1.12 18.17 9.68
N THR A 5 -0.52 17.62 8.63
CA THR A 5 -1.23 16.74 7.69
C THR A 5 -1.59 15.43 8.39
N LEU A 6 -2.84 14.98 8.22
CA LEU A 6 -3.27 13.65 8.64
C LEU A 6 -2.54 12.60 7.80
N ASN A 7 -1.95 11.61 8.46
CA ASN A 7 -1.32 10.49 7.78
C ASN A 7 -2.35 9.37 7.64
N HIS A 8 -2.33 8.67 6.51
CA HIS A 8 -3.24 7.57 6.21
C HIS A 8 -2.47 6.25 6.30
N GLY A 9 -3.07 5.27 6.96
CA GLY A 9 -2.64 3.88 6.91
C GLY A 9 -3.55 3.12 5.97
N ILE A 10 -2.99 2.45 4.98
CA ILE A 10 -3.75 1.75 3.93
C ILE A 10 -3.22 0.32 3.86
N ILE A 11 -4.09 -0.67 4.01
CA ILE A 11 -3.79 -2.08 3.80
C ILE A 11 -4.46 -2.52 2.51
N ILE A 12 -3.69 -3.09 1.60
CA ILE A 12 -4.17 -3.66 0.34
C ILE A 12 -3.97 -5.17 0.40
N LEU A 13 -5.05 -5.94 0.26
CA LEU A 13 -4.97 -7.38 0.06
C LEU A 13 -4.78 -7.67 -1.43
N LEU A 14 -3.79 -8.47 -1.78
CA LEU A 14 -3.46 -8.88 -3.14
C LEU A 14 -3.60 -10.40 -3.29
N GLU A 15 -3.94 -10.82 -4.50
CA GLU A 15 -3.95 -12.24 -4.89
C GLU A 15 -3.15 -12.38 -6.18
N PHE A 16 -2.00 -13.04 -6.10
CA PHE A 16 -1.27 -13.55 -7.27
C PHE A 16 -1.86 -14.88 -7.71
N TYR A 17 -2.09 -15.04 -9.01
CA TYR A 17 -2.77 -16.21 -9.54
C TYR A 17 -1.81 -17.35 -9.91
N PRO A 18 -2.32 -18.58 -10.10
CA PRO A 18 -1.52 -19.71 -10.57
C PRO A 18 -0.75 -19.43 -11.88
N THR A 19 -1.28 -18.58 -12.76
CA THR A 19 -0.60 -18.15 -14.00
C THR A 19 0.70 -17.40 -13.72
N TRP A 20 0.78 -16.65 -12.61
CA TRP A 20 2.02 -16.02 -12.15
C TRP A 20 3.00 -17.04 -11.60
N LEU A 21 2.50 -17.98 -10.78
CA LEU A 21 3.32 -19.00 -10.13
C LEU A 21 3.88 -20.02 -11.12
N ALA A 22 3.22 -20.22 -12.26
CA ALA A 22 3.68 -21.05 -13.36
C ALA A 22 4.90 -20.45 -14.10
N LEU A 23 5.16 -19.14 -13.96
CA LEU A 23 6.32 -18.50 -14.57
C LEU A 23 7.63 -18.87 -13.84
N PRO A 24 8.73 -19.06 -14.57
CA PRO A 24 10.07 -19.10 -13.99
C PRO A 24 10.33 -17.88 -13.10
N ARG A 25 11.12 -18.05 -12.04
CA ARG A 25 11.39 -16.98 -11.06
C ARG A 25 12.07 -15.79 -11.71
N GLU A 26 12.93 -16.02 -12.69
CA GLU A 26 13.62 -15.01 -13.48
C GLU A 26 12.62 -14.14 -14.23
N LYS A 27 11.62 -14.76 -14.87
CA LYS A 27 10.56 -14.03 -15.59
C LYS A 27 9.68 -13.23 -14.63
N ARG A 28 9.36 -13.79 -13.46
CA ARG A 28 8.62 -13.04 -12.42
C ARG A 28 9.37 -11.80 -11.96
N ARG A 29 10.71 -11.89 -11.79
CA ARG A 29 11.53 -10.74 -11.40
C ARG A 29 11.51 -9.67 -12.48
N GLU A 30 11.75 -10.05 -13.74
CA GLU A 30 11.68 -9.14 -14.89
C GLU A 30 10.34 -8.39 -14.94
N LEU A 31 9.21 -9.11 -14.83
CA LEU A 31 7.88 -8.50 -14.86
C LEU A 31 7.56 -7.65 -13.62
N ALA A 32 8.26 -7.87 -12.50
CA ALA A 32 8.09 -7.09 -11.28
C ALA A 32 8.99 -5.85 -11.23
N GLU A 33 9.98 -5.72 -12.12
CA GLU A 33 10.88 -4.54 -12.13
C GLU A 33 10.10 -3.24 -12.28
N ASP A 34 9.14 -3.17 -13.21
CA ASP A 34 8.30 -1.99 -13.39
C ASP A 34 7.53 -1.63 -12.12
N LEU A 35 6.98 -2.63 -11.41
CA LEU A 35 6.27 -2.42 -10.15
C LEU A 35 7.19 -1.78 -9.10
N TYR A 36 8.42 -2.31 -8.94
CA TYR A 36 9.38 -1.76 -7.99
C TYR A 36 9.87 -0.37 -8.39
N SER A 37 10.11 -0.12 -9.67
CA SER A 37 10.50 1.20 -10.17
C SER A 37 9.42 2.25 -9.94
N ILE A 38 8.13 1.90 -10.12
CA ILE A 38 7.02 2.80 -9.81
C ILE A 38 6.97 3.07 -8.30
N ILE A 39 7.09 2.05 -7.46
CA ILE A 39 7.06 2.24 -6.00
C ILE A 39 8.22 3.13 -5.53
N GLU A 40 9.41 2.95 -6.08
CA GLU A 40 10.57 3.79 -5.78
C GLU A 40 10.35 5.24 -6.21
N LYS A 41 9.76 5.47 -7.39
CA LYS A 41 9.40 6.81 -7.89
C LYS A 41 8.47 7.58 -6.94
N TYR A 42 7.57 6.89 -6.24
CA TYR A 42 6.63 7.50 -5.29
C TYR A 42 7.09 7.46 -3.82
N SER A 43 8.31 6.97 -3.56
CA SER A 43 8.80 6.67 -2.21
C SER A 43 8.91 7.89 -1.29
N GLU A 44 9.04 9.11 -1.84
CA GLU A 44 9.02 10.35 -1.05
C GLU A 44 7.66 10.60 -0.38
N ASN A 45 6.56 10.25 -1.06
CA ASN A 45 5.20 10.53 -0.62
C ASN A 45 4.47 9.30 -0.05
N VAL A 46 4.83 8.10 -0.49
CA VAL A 46 4.14 6.85 -0.14
C VAL A 46 5.16 5.84 0.38
N LYS A 47 5.05 5.47 1.65
CA LYS A 47 5.88 4.41 2.25
C LYS A 47 5.18 3.08 2.10
N VAL A 48 5.81 2.14 1.40
CA VAL A 48 5.24 0.83 1.07
C VAL A 48 5.99 -0.28 1.82
N LYS A 49 5.26 -1.24 2.38
CA LYS A 49 5.80 -2.48 2.97
C LYS A 49 5.04 -3.69 2.45
N PHE A 50 5.77 -4.71 2.05
CA PHE A 50 5.21 -5.96 1.52
C PHE A 50 5.23 -7.06 2.57
N PHE A 51 4.20 -7.90 2.55
CA PHE A 51 4.07 -9.04 3.42
C PHE A 51 3.54 -10.24 2.62
N ASP A 52 4.32 -11.32 2.63
CA ASP A 52 3.92 -12.63 2.12
C ASP A 52 2.97 -13.27 3.13
N ALA A 53 1.81 -13.71 2.65
CA ALA A 53 0.78 -14.35 3.45
C ALA A 53 0.43 -15.76 2.96
N ASP A 54 1.10 -16.30 1.93
CA ASP A 54 0.71 -17.57 1.28
C ASP A 54 0.51 -18.72 2.28
N ALA A 55 1.46 -18.90 3.20
CA ALA A 55 1.42 -19.97 4.19
C ALA A 55 0.71 -19.60 5.50
N PHE A 56 0.27 -18.35 5.66
CA PHE A 56 -0.15 -17.78 6.95
C PHE A 56 -1.55 -17.16 6.93
N GLY A 57 -2.08 -16.81 5.75
CA GLY A 57 -3.36 -16.16 5.57
C GLY A 57 -4.56 -17.11 5.67
N ASP A 58 -5.75 -16.54 5.47
CA ASP A 58 -7.03 -17.26 5.49
C ASP A 58 -7.40 -17.92 4.13
N GLY A 59 -6.46 -17.91 3.18
CA GLY A 59 -6.65 -18.43 1.83
C GLY A 59 -7.40 -17.49 0.88
N THR A 60 -7.73 -16.27 1.28
CA THR A 60 -8.44 -15.30 0.43
C THR A 60 -7.55 -14.26 -0.25
N TYR A 61 -6.26 -14.24 0.12
CA TYR A 61 -5.19 -13.41 -0.42
C TYR A 61 -3.85 -14.14 -0.28
N THR A 62 -2.88 -13.82 -1.14
CA THR A 62 -1.52 -14.38 -1.12
C THR A 62 -0.54 -13.40 -0.49
N ASP A 63 -0.82 -12.10 -0.62
CA ASP A 63 0.03 -11.03 -0.15
C ASP A 63 -0.82 -9.90 0.41
N PHE A 64 -0.23 -9.11 1.30
CA PHE A 64 -0.78 -7.80 1.62
C PHE A 64 0.30 -6.73 1.65
N ILE A 65 -0.12 -5.51 1.32
CA ILE A 65 0.75 -4.34 1.31
C ILE A 65 0.23 -3.36 2.35
N PHE A 66 1.15 -2.79 3.12
CA PHE A 66 0.87 -1.62 3.94
C PHE A 66 1.46 -0.37 3.28
N CYS A 67 0.63 0.64 3.06
CA CYS A 67 1.03 1.97 2.61
C CYS A 67 0.78 3.01 3.70
N GLY A 68 1.76 3.90 3.91
CA GLY A 68 1.64 5.10 4.73
C GLY A 68 1.80 6.36 3.88
N THR A 69 0.87 7.32 3.97
CA THR A 69 0.98 8.58 3.21
C THR A 69 0.15 9.72 3.80
N SER A 70 0.68 10.95 3.72
CA SER A 70 -0.09 12.18 3.94
C SER A 70 -0.67 12.77 2.65
N ASP A 71 -0.38 12.15 1.49
CA ASP A 71 -0.79 12.62 0.17
C ASP A 71 -1.52 11.49 -0.60
N LEU A 72 -2.84 11.44 -0.45
CA LEU A 72 -3.69 10.46 -1.13
C LEU A 72 -3.68 10.61 -2.66
N LYS A 73 -3.33 11.80 -3.18
CA LYS A 73 -3.21 12.00 -4.63
C LYS A 73 -1.99 11.24 -5.16
N MET A 74 -0.85 11.33 -4.47
CA MET A 74 0.35 10.57 -4.85
C MET A 74 0.15 9.06 -4.70
N TYR A 75 -0.55 8.62 -3.65
CA TYR A 75 -0.97 7.22 -3.53
C TYR A 75 -1.85 6.76 -4.70
N HIS A 76 -2.82 7.58 -5.11
CA HIS A 76 -3.69 7.25 -6.24
C HIS A 76 -2.91 7.15 -7.56
N PHE A 77 -2.03 8.11 -7.84
CA PHE A 77 -1.22 8.11 -9.07
C PHE A 77 -0.25 6.93 -9.15
N MET A 78 0.35 6.55 -8.01
CA MET A 78 1.16 5.33 -7.93
C MET A 78 0.37 4.09 -8.38
N TRP A 79 -0.87 3.95 -7.91
CA TRP A 79 -1.69 2.80 -8.30
C TRP A 79 -2.19 2.85 -9.74
N GLU A 80 -2.45 4.02 -10.30
CA GLU A 80 -2.77 4.14 -11.73
C GLU A 80 -1.59 3.62 -12.58
N GLU A 81 -0.35 4.04 -12.29
CA GLU A 81 0.82 3.53 -13.00
C GLU A 81 1.05 2.02 -12.77
N ILE A 82 0.83 1.52 -11.55
CA ILE A 82 0.94 0.07 -11.26
C ILE A 82 -0.06 -0.72 -12.11
N ARG A 83 -1.27 -0.21 -12.29
CA ARG A 83 -2.32 -0.90 -13.05
C ARG A 83 -2.01 -0.97 -14.55
N ASP A 84 -1.21 -0.03 -15.05
CA ASP A 84 -0.73 -0.02 -16.43
C ASP A 84 0.43 -1.00 -16.69
N THR A 85 1.07 -1.54 -15.64
CA THR A 85 2.15 -2.53 -15.80
C THR A 85 1.67 -3.80 -16.49
N TYR A 86 2.57 -4.49 -17.19
CA TYR A 86 2.26 -5.79 -17.82
C TYR A 86 1.79 -6.82 -16.79
N ALA A 87 2.41 -6.85 -15.61
CA ALA A 87 2.07 -7.76 -14.54
C ALA A 87 0.60 -7.62 -14.08
N TYR A 88 0.12 -6.37 -13.90
CA TYR A 88 -1.27 -6.13 -13.51
C TYR A 88 -2.23 -6.31 -14.68
N SER A 89 -1.96 -5.66 -15.82
CA SER A 89 -2.87 -5.63 -16.98
C SER A 89 -3.10 -7.00 -17.64
N ASN A 90 -2.13 -7.92 -17.56
CA ASN A 90 -2.28 -9.30 -18.03
C ASN A 90 -2.87 -10.25 -16.97
N GLY A 91 -3.30 -9.71 -15.82
CA GLY A 91 -4.01 -10.49 -14.81
C GLY A 91 -3.15 -11.53 -14.12
N TYR A 92 -1.89 -11.22 -13.81
CA TYR A 92 -1.06 -12.08 -12.95
C TYR A 92 -1.37 -11.91 -11.47
N PHE A 93 -1.89 -10.74 -11.08
CA PHE A 93 -2.41 -10.49 -9.75
C PHE A 93 -3.56 -9.49 -9.80
N LYS A 94 -4.33 -9.41 -8.71
CA LYS A 94 -5.36 -8.37 -8.55
C LYS A 94 -5.37 -7.81 -7.13
N MET A 95 -5.91 -6.60 -7.05
CA MET A 95 -6.32 -6.01 -5.78
C MET A 95 -7.65 -6.62 -5.33
N LYS A 96 -7.69 -7.16 -4.12
CA LYS A 96 -8.88 -7.84 -3.55
C LYS A 96 -9.70 -6.92 -2.68
N LYS A 97 -9.03 -6.20 -1.79
CA LYS A 97 -9.65 -5.35 -0.77
C LYS A 97 -8.68 -4.24 -0.38
N VAL A 98 -9.23 -3.06 -0.15
CA VAL A 98 -8.51 -1.92 0.42
C VAL A 98 -9.16 -1.58 1.76
N MET A 99 -8.35 -1.48 2.79
CA MET A 99 -8.75 -1.03 4.13
C MET A 99 -7.93 0.21 4.43
N MET A 100 -8.59 1.32 4.79
CA MET A 100 -7.94 2.60 5.01
C MET A 100 -8.40 3.20 6.33
N GLY A 101 -7.49 3.86 7.02
CA GLY A 101 -7.77 4.65 8.20
C GLY A 101 -6.85 5.86 8.29
N VAL A 102 -7.20 6.78 9.17
CA VAL A 102 -6.37 7.95 9.49
C VAL A 102 -5.58 7.65 10.76
N GLN A 103 -4.26 7.71 10.66
CA GLN A 103 -3.35 7.41 11.76
C GLN A 103 -3.52 8.43 12.88
N ASN A 104 -3.76 7.94 14.10
CA ASN A 104 -3.84 8.74 15.32
C ASN A 104 -4.83 9.91 15.23
N ALA A 105 -5.91 9.77 14.46
CA ALA A 105 -6.89 10.83 14.26
C ALA A 105 -7.55 11.31 15.57
N TYR A 106 -7.74 10.39 16.53
CA TYR A 106 -8.31 10.72 17.83
C TYR A 106 -7.43 11.71 18.61
N GLN A 107 -6.09 11.54 18.59
CA GLN A 107 -5.16 12.45 19.27
C GLN A 107 -5.23 13.85 18.66
N LYS A 108 -5.32 13.94 17.33
CA LYS A 108 -5.48 15.23 16.66
C LYS A 108 -6.80 15.91 17.02
N PHE A 109 -7.89 15.14 17.13
CA PHE A 109 -9.18 15.66 17.56
C PHE A 109 -9.13 16.16 19.02
N GLU A 110 -8.50 15.40 19.92
CA GLU A 110 -8.29 15.79 21.31
C GLU A 110 -7.48 17.10 21.40
N GLU A 111 -6.40 17.22 20.62
CA GLU A 111 -5.54 18.41 20.59
C GLU A 111 -6.23 19.64 19.96
N GLU A 112 -6.88 19.48 18.80
CA GLU A 112 -7.38 20.61 17.99
C GLU A 112 -8.83 21.03 18.31
N VAL A 113 -9.65 20.11 18.83
CA VAL A 113 -11.09 20.37 19.09
C VAL A 113 -11.42 20.37 20.57
N LEU A 114 -10.82 19.46 21.35
CA LEU A 114 -11.06 19.37 22.79
C LEU A 114 -10.04 20.16 23.62
N GLU A 115 -9.00 20.72 22.98
CA GLU A 115 -7.92 21.47 23.62
C GLU A 115 -7.22 20.69 24.75
N MET A 116 -7.20 19.37 24.66
CA MET A 116 -6.57 18.49 25.65
C MET A 116 -5.05 18.48 25.43
N GLY A 117 -4.30 18.96 26.43
CA GLY A 117 -2.83 18.98 26.40
C GLY A 117 -2.21 17.58 26.50
N SER A 118 -0.99 17.42 25.97
CA SER A 118 -0.22 16.16 25.90
C SER A 118 0.32 15.65 27.25
N GLU A 119 -0.44 15.71 28.35
CA GLU A 119 0.06 15.34 29.68
C GLU A 119 0.11 13.82 29.96
N HIS A 120 -0.24 12.95 29.00
CA HIS A 120 -0.38 11.50 29.23
C HIS A 120 0.50 10.63 28.32
N LYS A 121 1.77 11.01 28.11
CA LYS A 121 2.79 10.12 27.54
C LYS A 121 3.73 9.58 28.61
#